data_AF-A0A8T5YCD4-F1
#
_entry.id   AF-A0A8T5YCD4-F1
#
_cell.length_a   1.000
_cell.length_b   1.000
_cell.length_c   1.000
_cell.angle_alpha   90.00
_cell.angle_beta   90.00
_cell.angle_gamma   90.00
#
_symmetry.space_group_name_H-M   'P 1'
#
loop_
_entity.id
_entity.type
_entity.pdbx_description
1 polymer ?
#
loop_
_entity_poly.entity_id
_entity_poly.type
_entity_poly.pdbx_seq_one_letter_code
_entity_poly.pdbx_strand_id
1 'polypeptide(L)'
;LKAWGSECHQQLTGRDNQQIKRSICLLAERGKLAELRLLVIPGQVDYLQHIEELAVFIKGLGDVPVRLNAFHAHGVYGEAQSWASATPEDVEPLADALKVRGVSRLIFPALYL
;
A
#
# COMPACT_ATOMS: atom_id res chain seq x y z
N LEU A 1 1.04 -3.25 -3.79
CA LEU A 1 0.11 -4.06 -2.95
C LEU A 1 -1.14 -3.22 -2.73
N LYS A 2 -2.35 -3.78 -2.83
CA LYS A 2 -3.62 -3.02 -2.70
C LYS A 2 -4.37 -3.26 -1.37
N ALA A 3 -3.98 -4.28 -0.62
CA ALA A 3 -4.42 -4.59 0.75
C ALA A 3 -3.49 -5.66 1.33
N TRP A 4 -3.37 -5.74 2.66
CA TRP A 4 -2.55 -6.72 3.36
C TRP A 4 -3.27 -8.06 3.57
N GLY A 5 -4.52 -8.04 3.99
CA GLY A 5 -5.36 -9.22 4.17
C GLY A 5 -5.78 -9.83 2.84
N SER A 6 -5.89 -11.16 2.79
CA SER A 6 -6.31 -11.88 1.59
C SER A 6 -7.73 -11.50 1.18
N GLU A 7 -8.65 -11.44 2.15
CA GLU A 7 -10.07 -11.13 1.92
C GLU A 7 -10.25 -9.71 1.38
N CYS A 8 -9.67 -8.70 2.04
CA CYS A 8 -9.70 -7.31 1.56
C CYS A 8 -9.07 -7.19 0.16
N HIS A 9 -7.97 -7.89 -0.12
CA HIS A 9 -7.36 -7.86 -1.45
C HIS A 9 -8.22 -8.52 -2.53
N GLN A 10 -8.93 -9.61 -2.19
CA GLN A 10 -9.88 -10.26 -3.09
C GLN A 10 -11.06 -9.34 -3.38
N GLN A 11 -11.61 -8.66 -2.38
CA GLN A 11 -12.69 -7.68 -2.59
C GLN A 11 -12.26 -6.55 -3.54
N LEU A 12 -11.02 -6.05 -3.40
CA LEU A 12 -10.51 -4.93 -4.23
C LEU A 12 -10.06 -5.32 -5.64
N THR A 13 -9.68 -6.58 -5.88
CA THR A 13 -9.00 -6.98 -7.13
C THR A 13 -9.54 -8.25 -7.77
N GLY A 14 -10.47 -8.95 -7.10
CA GLY A 14 -10.94 -10.28 -7.48
C GLY A 14 -9.89 -11.38 -7.31
N ARG A 15 -8.74 -11.12 -6.66
CA ARG A 15 -7.62 -12.06 -6.54
C ARG A 15 -6.97 -12.01 -5.16
N ASP A 16 -6.45 -13.15 -4.72
CA ASP A 16 -5.63 -13.25 -3.51
C ASP A 16 -4.27 -12.52 -3.65
N ASN A 17 -3.65 -12.18 -2.52
CA ASN A 17 -2.39 -11.47 -2.46
C ASN A 17 -1.13 -12.33 -2.19
N GLN A 18 -1.25 -13.66 -2.04
CA GLN A 18 -0.08 -14.50 -1.79
C GLN A 18 0.92 -14.45 -2.96
N GLN A 19 0.44 -14.53 -4.20
CA GLN A 19 1.31 -14.51 -5.38
C GLN A 19 2.05 -13.17 -5.53
N ILE A 20 1.38 -12.04 -5.26
CA ILE A 20 2.03 -10.72 -5.35
C ILE A 20 3.06 -10.55 -4.22
N LYS A 21 2.78 -10.99 -2.99
CA LYS A 21 3.75 -10.97 -1.88
C LYS A 21 4.99 -11.79 -2.21
N ARG A 22 4.82 -13.01 -2.75
CA ARG A 22 5.95 -13.86 -3.21
C ARG A 22 6.78 -13.19 -4.30
N SER A 23 6.11 -12.56 -5.28
CA SER A 23 6.79 -11.86 -6.37
C SER A 23 7.58 -10.65 -5.87
N ILE A 24 7.04 -9.90 -4.90
CA ILE A 24 7.74 -8.79 -4.25
C ILE A 24 9.01 -9.28 -3.56
N CYS A 25 8.93 -10.33 -2.74
CA CYS A 25 10.10 -10.92 -2.08
C CYS A 25 11.16 -11.37 -3.11
N LEU A 26 10.75 -12.10 -4.14
CA LEU A 26 11.64 -12.60 -5.18
C LEU A 26 12.38 -11.47 -5.93
N LEU A 27 11.70 -10.35 -6.18
CA LEU A 27 12.33 -9.18 -6.81
C LEU A 27 13.29 -8.48 -5.84
N ALA A 28 12.92 -8.37 -4.56
CA ALA A 28 13.76 -7.77 -3.54
C ALA A 28 15.06 -8.58 -3.33
N GLU A 29 14.94 -9.90 -3.16
CA GLU A 29 16.07 -10.83 -3.02
C GLU A 29 17.06 -10.75 -4.20
N ARG A 30 16.58 -10.40 -5.40
CA ARG A 30 17.40 -10.24 -6.60
C ARG A 30 17.89 -8.82 -6.84
N GLY A 31 17.60 -7.87 -5.95
CA GLY A 31 17.93 -6.46 -6.13
C GLY A 31 17.20 -5.80 -7.31
N LYS A 32 16.05 -6.35 -7.72
CA LYS A 32 15.25 -5.88 -8.88
C LYS A 32 13.98 -5.16 -8.48
N LEU A 33 13.67 -5.07 -7.18
CA LEU A 33 12.53 -4.32 -6.70
C LEU A 33 12.90 -2.83 -6.59
N ALA A 34 12.43 -2.02 -7.54
CA ALA A 34 12.74 -0.59 -7.58
C ALA A 34 12.01 0.22 -6.50
N GLU A 35 10.73 -0.06 -6.29
CA GLU A 35 9.91 0.54 -5.22
C GLU A 35 8.74 -0.39 -4.85
N LEU A 36 8.26 -0.28 -3.61
CA LEU A 36 6.97 -0.85 -3.21
C LEU A 36 5.92 0.25 -3.19
N ARG A 37 4.82 0.06 -3.91
CA ARG A 37 3.68 1.00 -3.91
C ARG A 37 2.54 0.47 -3.04
N LEU A 38 2.08 1.32 -2.12
CA LEU A 38 0.84 1.16 -1.36
C LEU A 38 -0.15 2.20 -1.85
N LEU A 39 -1.35 1.77 -2.22
CA LEU A 39 -2.44 2.68 -2.62
C LEU A 39 -3.41 2.79 -1.45
N VAL A 40 -3.57 4.00 -0.92
CA VAL A 40 -4.51 4.31 0.16
C VAL A 40 -5.86 4.64 -0.46
N ILE A 41 -6.88 3.88 -0.10
CA ILE A 41 -8.27 4.07 -0.53
C ILE A 41 -9.12 4.18 0.75
N PRO A 42 -9.77 5.33 1.03
CA PRO A 42 -10.47 5.56 2.29
C PRO A 42 -11.53 4.49 2.56
N GLY A 43 -11.46 3.88 3.75
CA GLY A 43 -12.41 2.84 4.18
C GLY A 43 -12.31 1.49 3.45
N GLN A 44 -11.41 1.35 2.46
CA GLN A 44 -11.34 0.15 1.62
C GLN A 44 -10.09 -0.71 1.86
N VAL A 45 -9.03 -0.14 2.44
CA VAL A 45 -7.76 -0.84 2.69
C VAL A 45 -7.52 -1.10 4.17
N ASP A 46 -6.80 -2.18 4.47
CA ASP A 46 -6.61 -2.73 5.81
C ASP A 46 -5.17 -2.57 6.36
N TYR A 47 -4.35 -1.72 5.74
CA TYR A 47 -2.93 -1.58 6.11
C TYR A 47 -2.70 -1.25 7.58
N LEU A 48 -3.51 -0.34 8.15
CA LEU A 48 -3.39 0.06 9.55
C LEU A 48 -3.79 -1.07 10.51
N GLN A 49 -4.74 -1.93 10.10
CA GLN A 49 -5.16 -3.09 10.90
C GLN A 49 -4.04 -4.14 11.00
N HIS A 50 -3.19 -4.20 9.97
CA HIS A 50 -2.05 -5.13 9.87
C HIS A 50 -0.70 -4.40 9.86
N ILE A 51 -0.60 -3.30 10.60
CA ILE A 51 0.54 -2.40 10.51
C ILE A 51 1.85 -3.07 10.96
N GLU A 52 1.79 -3.99 11.93
CA GLU A 52 2.97 -4.72 12.41
C GLU A 52 3.50 -5.64 11.32
N GLU A 53 2.65 -6.48 10.74
CA GLU A 53 3.02 -7.44 9.71
C GLU A 53 3.47 -6.74 8.44
N LEU A 54 2.80 -5.65 8.07
CA LEU A 54 3.17 -4.82 6.92
C LEU A 54 4.55 -4.19 7.13
N ALA A 55 4.84 -3.64 8.32
CA ALA A 55 6.14 -3.04 8.60
C ALA A 55 7.27 -4.08 8.64
N VAL A 56 7.03 -5.26 9.23
CA VAL A 56 7.99 -6.37 9.20
C VAL A 56 8.27 -6.80 7.77
N PHE A 57 7.22 -6.95 6.95
CA PHE A 57 7.37 -7.32 5.56
C PHE A 57 8.19 -6.30 4.77
N ILE A 58 7.88 -5.00 4.89
CA ILE A 58 8.62 -3.93 4.21
C ILE A 58 10.10 -3.95 4.60
N LYS A 59 10.40 -4.07 5.89
CA LYS A 59 11.79 -4.14 6.37
C LYS A 59 12.53 -5.36 5.82
N GLY A 60 11.84 -6.48 5.65
CA GLY A 60 12.38 -7.68 5.02
C GLY A 60 12.76 -7.51 3.54
N LEU A 61 12.28 -6.47 2.87
CA LEU A 61 12.64 -6.16 1.48
C LEU A 61 14.01 -5.46 1.34
N GLY A 62 14.62 -5.04 2.45
CA GLY A 62 15.87 -4.27 2.45
C GLY A 62 15.65 -2.78 2.17
N ASP A 63 16.62 -2.14 1.51
CA ASP A 63 16.61 -0.70 1.21
C ASP A 63 15.73 -0.36 -0.01
N VAL A 64 14.47 -0.76 0.03
CA VAL A 64 13.48 -0.50 -1.02
C VAL A 64 12.59 0.68 -0.61
N PRO A 65 12.49 1.74 -1.42
CA PRO A 65 11.60 2.86 -1.11
C PRO A 65 10.13 2.43 -1.18
N VAL A 66 9.33 2.93 -0.23
CA VAL A 66 7.90 2.69 -0.16
C VAL A 66 7.17 3.95 -0.56
N ARG A 67 6.44 3.90 -1.68
CA ARG A 67 5.61 4.99 -2.15
C ARG A 67 4.17 4.80 -1.69
N LEU A 68 3.66 5.79 -0.97
CA LEU A 68 2.25 5.95 -0.66
C LEU A 68 1.59 6.71 -1.82
N ASN A 69 0.51 6.16 -2.36
CA ASN A 69 -0.33 6.83 -3.35
C ASN A 69 -1.70 7.10 -2.74
N ALA A 70 -2.26 8.26 -3.03
CA ALA A 70 -3.65 8.60 -2.75
C ALA A 70 -4.54 8.07 -3.88
N PHE A 71 -5.69 7.49 -3.52
CA PHE A 71 -6.73 7.17 -4.49
C PHE A 71 -7.41 8.46 -4.96
N HIS A 72 -7.71 8.52 -6.25
CA HIS A 72 -8.54 9.58 -6.84
C HIS A 72 -9.66 8.93 -7.62
N ALA A 73 -10.91 9.35 -7.36
CA ALA A 73 -12.07 8.82 -8.08
C ALA A 73 -12.06 9.20 -9.57
N HIS A 74 -11.34 10.26 -9.95
CA HIS A 74 -11.22 10.70 -11.33
C HIS A 74 -10.49 9.66 -12.20
N GLY A 75 -11.14 9.22 -13.28
CA GLY A 75 -10.60 8.23 -14.22
C GLY A 75 -10.80 6.77 -13.79
N VAL A 76 -11.56 6.54 -12.72
CA VAL A 76 -11.92 5.20 -12.23
C VAL A 76 -13.27 4.79 -12.80
N TYR A 77 -13.37 3.54 -13.26
CA TYR A 77 -14.60 2.94 -13.80
C TYR A 77 -15.18 1.91 -12.83
N GLY A 78 -16.50 1.72 -12.87
CA GLY A 78 -17.20 0.73 -12.05
C GLY A 78 -17.49 1.21 -10.62
N GLU A 79 -17.63 0.27 -9.69
CA GLU A 79 -18.07 0.54 -8.31
C GLU A 79 -17.15 1.54 -7.58
N ALA A 80 -15.87 1.57 -7.91
CA ALA A 80 -14.89 2.45 -7.30
C ALA A 80 -15.06 3.94 -7.67
N GLN A 81 -15.89 4.28 -8.65
CA GLN A 81 -16.21 5.67 -8.99
C GLN A 81 -16.96 6.41 -7.86
N SER A 82 -17.70 5.66 -7.02
CA SER A 82 -18.44 6.24 -5.89
C SER A 82 -17.60 6.35 -4.62
N TRP A 83 -16.36 5.83 -4.62
CA TRP A 83 -15.49 5.88 -3.46
C TRP A 83 -14.90 7.27 -3.28
N ALA A 84 -14.67 7.66 -2.03
CA ALA A 84 -14.03 8.93 -1.72
C ALA A 84 -12.57 8.94 -2.21
N SER A 85 -12.12 10.08 -2.78
CA SER A 85 -10.69 10.34 -2.97
C SER A 85 -9.97 10.35 -1.62
N ALA A 86 -8.74 9.86 -1.59
CA ALA A 86 -7.90 9.94 -0.41
C ALA A 86 -7.37 11.36 -0.19
N THR A 87 -7.41 11.78 1.06
CA THR A 87 -6.89 13.06 1.56
C THR A 87 -5.56 12.86 2.29
N PRO A 88 -4.83 13.93 2.65
CA PRO A 88 -3.68 13.82 3.53
C PRO A 88 -4.00 13.11 4.85
N GLU A 89 -5.19 13.37 5.41
CA GLU A 89 -5.65 12.79 6.68
C GLU A 89 -5.83 11.27 6.59
N ASP A 90 -6.03 10.71 5.40
CA ASP A 90 -6.08 9.26 5.17
C ASP A 90 -4.68 8.64 5.04
N VAL A 91 -3.71 9.39 4.51
CA VAL A 91 -2.36 8.90 4.17
C VAL A 91 -1.38 9.07 5.32
N GLU A 92 -1.42 10.21 6.01
CA GLU A 92 -0.50 10.56 7.09
C GLU A 92 -0.50 9.54 8.24
N PRO A 93 -1.66 9.02 8.73
CA PRO A 93 -1.67 8.03 9.79
C PRO A 93 -0.91 6.74 9.40
N LEU A 94 -1.06 6.29 8.14
CA LEU A 94 -0.31 5.14 7.65
C LEU A 94 1.18 5.44 7.57
N ALA A 95 1.55 6.62 7.05
CA ALA A 95 2.94 7.02 6.94
C ALA A 95 3.62 7.06 8.32
N ASP A 96 2.98 7.69 9.30
CA ASP A 96 3.55 7.82 10.64
C ASP A 96 3.62 6.48 11.37
N ALA A 97 2.60 5.63 11.22
CA ALA A 97 2.62 4.30 11.80
C ALA A 97 3.75 3.42 11.20
N LEU A 98 4.07 3.59 9.92
CA LEU A 98 5.21 2.94 9.27
C LEU A 98 6.56 3.51 9.75
N LYS A 99 6.68 4.84 9.88
CA LYS A 99 7.90 5.49 10.41
C LYS A 99 8.22 5.03 11.82
N VAL A 100 7.21 4.99 12.71
CA VAL A 100 7.34 4.52 14.09
C VAL A 100 7.92 3.09 14.15
N ARG A 101 7.67 2.27 13.12
CA ARG A 101 8.14 0.88 13.04
C ARG A 101 9.46 0.71 12.26
N GLY A 102 10.10 1.82 11.91
CA GLY A 102 11.42 1.85 11.29
C GLY A 102 11.42 1.82 9.76
N VAL A 103 10.28 2.07 9.10
CA VAL A 103 10.25 2.25 7.65
C VAL A 103 10.64 3.70 7.34
N SER A 104 11.87 3.91 6.87
CA SER A 104 12.48 5.24 6.74
C SER A 104 12.34 5.87 5.35
N ARG A 105 12.35 5.08 4.27
CA ARG A 105 12.23 5.59 2.89
C ARG A 105 10.79 5.63 2.41
N LEU A 106 10.00 6.56 2.97
CA LEU A 106 8.65 6.83 2.50
C LEU A 106 8.65 7.94 1.44
N ILE A 107 7.92 7.71 0.36
CA ILE A 107 7.63 8.69 -0.68
C ILE A 107 6.14 8.98 -0.64
N PHE A 108 5.77 10.25 -0.47
CA PHE A 108 4.38 10.69 -0.33
C PHE A 108 3.70 10.88 -1.69
N PRO A 109 2.36 10.90 -1.74
CA PRO A 109 1.62 11.27 -2.94
C PRO A 109 2.06 12.65 -3.45
N ALA A 110 2.24 12.77 -4.77
CA ALA A 110 2.58 14.05 -5.38
C ALA A 110 1.39 15.03 -5.39
N LEU A 111 0.16 14.50 -5.33
CA LEU A 111 -1.10 15.25 -5.40
C LEU A 111 -2.16 14.56 -4.55
N TYR A 112 -3.04 15.38 -3.97
CA TYR A 112 -4.31 14.99 -3.37
C TYR A 112 -5.38 15.74 -4.17
N LEU A 113 -6.19 15.02 -4.97
CA LEU A 113 -7.18 15.57 -5.90
C LEU A 113 -8.60 15.22 -5.46
#